data_AF-A0A2P6VPN7-F1
#
_entry.id   AF-A0A2P6VPN7-F1
#
_cell.length_a   1.000
_cell.length_b   1.000
_cell.length_c   1.000
_cell.angle_alpha   90.00
_cell.angle_beta   90.00
_cell.angle_gamma   90.00
#
_symmetry.space_group_name_H-M   'P 1'
#
loop_
_entity.id
_entity.type
_entity.pdbx_description
1 polymer ?
#
loop_
_entity_poly.entity_id
_entity_poly.type
_entity_poly.pdbx_seq_one_letter_code
_entity_poly.pdbx_strand_id
1 'polypeptide(L)'
;MAAPVRATWAKTHSTAVCLVPPRSLWPRIQESRVFNDKSFTRWPPHVNLLYPFVKAAHLEEAARVAAAALRPFRPFEVTLRELGFFEHGRSCTLWAQPKSPELLEVQAALVAAFPQCSDLSCDPARGITAFTPHLSLGQWRTRQAVAEAAEAARRGAWATPAAFSASGVALLSRTGFLEPFSVRWWVPFGGGAPLQVDVPYIASMGDGGAAGAAAAATGSGGDAGSGGGMAGAGGAAAAAATGVRPAVQQQQATRLDFGLGGARADASVWQFAYGANMSPTKLGGARGIHPLESLPAVLPGWRLAFDHRGGMGSLAQLAPGEDAPGGLPGAQGVLHRLSAADYGRLVNMEHEYLPVEVKVQPCGGAEPLPAVALVTPAAARIAAGLPPPQRYLSLLQEGAHHWELDPRYTAWLDSLPSVDSRDRGDAYYTAAASGEPLPALPKIRTGSQPQQGRGGGRGGRGGGRGGGRRSGERRGGERQGT
;
A
#
# COMPACT_ATOMS: atom_id res chain seq x y z
N MET A 1 -28.03 31.73 12.35
CA MET A 1 -27.27 31.61 13.61
C MET A 1 -25.92 31.01 13.28
N ALA A 2 -24.83 31.73 13.54
CA ALA A 2 -23.47 31.21 13.36
C ALA A 2 -23.25 30.09 14.39
N ALA A 3 -22.84 28.90 13.94
CA ALA A 3 -22.41 27.85 14.84
C ALA A 3 -21.22 28.37 15.67
N PRO A 4 -21.14 28.11 16.99
CA PRO A 4 -20.03 28.59 17.79
C PRO A 4 -18.74 27.97 17.27
N VAL A 5 -17.84 28.82 16.79
CA VAL A 5 -16.47 28.46 16.43
C VAL A 5 -15.79 27.91 17.68
N ARG A 6 -15.59 26.59 17.75
CA ARG A 6 -14.90 25.94 18.86
C ARG A 6 -13.39 25.93 18.61
N ALA A 7 -12.79 27.11 18.72
CA ALA A 7 -11.33 27.32 18.66
C ALA A 7 -10.54 26.58 19.77
N THR A 8 -11.21 25.79 20.61
CA THR A 8 -10.67 25.13 21.81
C THR A 8 -10.26 23.66 21.60
N TRP A 9 -10.57 23.05 20.45
CA TRP A 9 -10.17 21.65 20.23
C TRP A 9 -8.66 21.52 20.01
N ALA A 10 -8.01 20.73 20.87
CA ALA A 10 -6.62 20.37 20.71
C ALA A 10 -6.38 19.59 19.40
N LYS A 11 -5.27 19.93 18.73
CA LYS A 11 -4.85 19.28 17.47
C LYS A 11 -3.93 18.08 17.70
N THR A 12 -3.87 17.21 16.71
CA THR A 12 -2.98 16.04 16.66
C THR A 12 -2.58 15.67 15.23
N HIS A 13 -1.38 15.12 15.08
CA HIS A 13 -0.86 14.53 13.83
C HIS A 13 -1.38 13.10 13.58
N SER A 14 -2.32 12.64 14.40
CA SER A 14 -3.00 11.36 14.22
C SER A 14 -4.34 11.50 13.48
N THR A 15 -4.73 12.71 13.08
CA THR A 15 -5.97 13.00 12.36
C THR A 15 -5.75 14.05 11.27
N ALA A 16 -6.53 14.00 10.19
CA ALA A 16 -6.45 14.95 9.08
C ALA A 16 -7.81 15.13 8.39
N VAL A 17 -7.97 16.26 7.69
CA VAL A 17 -9.00 16.43 6.65
C VAL A 17 -8.30 16.42 5.29
N CYS A 18 -8.73 15.53 4.41
CA CYS A 18 -8.10 15.34 3.11
C CYS A 18 -9.12 15.27 1.97
N LEU A 19 -8.69 15.70 0.79
CA LEU A 19 -9.27 15.22 -0.46
C LEU A 19 -8.57 13.90 -0.85
N VAL A 20 -9.35 12.85 -1.13
CA VAL A 20 -8.84 11.52 -1.52
C VAL A 20 -9.26 11.27 -2.97
N PRO A 21 -8.31 11.10 -3.92
CA PRO A 21 -8.64 10.77 -5.30
C PRO A 21 -9.35 9.41 -5.41
N PRO A 22 -10.18 9.20 -6.45
CA PRO A 22 -10.84 7.93 -6.66
C PRO A 22 -9.84 6.80 -6.90
N ARG A 23 -10.24 5.59 -6.53
CA ARG A 23 -9.39 4.39 -6.62
C ARG A 23 -8.95 4.03 -8.03
N SER A 24 -9.74 4.38 -9.04
CA SER A 24 -9.35 4.25 -10.46
C SER A 24 -8.07 5.02 -10.82
N LEU A 25 -7.72 6.06 -10.05
CA LEU A 25 -6.48 6.83 -10.26
C LEU A 25 -5.31 6.31 -9.41
N TRP A 26 -5.55 5.40 -8.48
CA TRP A 26 -4.52 4.90 -7.57
C TRP A 26 -3.41 4.16 -8.30
N PRO A 27 -3.62 3.31 -9.33
CA PRO A 27 -2.51 2.62 -10.00
C PRO A 27 -1.43 3.60 -10.48
N ARG A 28 -1.87 4.70 -11.10
CA ARG A 28 -1.02 5.77 -11.64
C ARG A 28 -0.25 6.53 -10.55
N ILE A 29 -0.86 6.72 -9.39
CA ILE A 29 -0.24 7.40 -8.23
C ILE A 29 0.71 6.44 -7.49
N GLN A 30 0.23 5.23 -7.22
CA GLN A 30 0.86 4.24 -6.37
C GLN A 30 2.07 3.60 -7.04
N GLU A 31 2.13 3.55 -8.37
CA GLU A 31 3.33 3.12 -9.11
C GLU A 31 4.58 3.90 -8.68
N SER A 32 4.45 5.20 -8.42
CA SER A 32 5.54 6.00 -7.89
C SER A 32 5.75 5.76 -6.39
N ARG A 33 4.65 5.68 -5.62
CA ARG A 33 4.70 5.64 -4.15
C ARG A 33 5.16 4.30 -3.57
N VAL A 34 4.79 3.18 -4.17
CA VAL A 34 4.97 1.82 -3.60
C VAL A 34 6.41 1.52 -3.21
N PHE A 35 7.39 2.02 -3.98
CA PHE A 35 8.82 1.82 -3.70
C PHE A 35 9.52 3.05 -3.12
N ASN A 36 8.91 4.25 -3.22
CA ASN A 36 9.59 5.51 -2.91
C ASN A 36 8.94 6.31 -1.79
N ASP A 37 7.71 6.00 -1.37
CA ASP A 37 7.01 6.72 -0.31
C ASP A 37 7.05 5.94 1.00
N LYS A 38 7.76 6.46 2.01
CA LYS A 38 7.75 5.88 3.37
C LYS A 38 6.37 5.85 4.01
N SER A 39 5.43 6.59 3.45
CA SER A 39 4.04 6.73 3.87
C SER A 39 3.11 5.79 3.13
N PHE A 40 3.60 5.08 2.10
CA PHE A 40 2.78 4.21 1.24
C PHE A 40 1.95 3.20 2.03
N THR A 41 2.49 2.63 3.11
CA THR A 41 1.78 1.63 3.92
C THR A 41 0.82 2.21 4.96
N ARG A 42 0.85 3.53 5.20
CA ARG A 42 0.03 4.16 6.24
C ARG A 42 -0.92 5.26 5.75
N TRP A 43 -0.65 5.87 4.61
CA TRP A 43 -1.44 6.96 4.05
C TRP A 43 -1.99 6.58 2.67
N PRO A 44 -3.32 6.71 2.43
CA PRO A 44 -3.85 6.62 1.08
C PRO A 44 -3.29 7.75 0.20
N PRO A 45 -3.41 7.66 -1.13
CA PRO A 45 -3.29 8.84 -1.99
C PRO A 45 -4.19 9.97 -1.48
N HIS A 46 -3.63 11.16 -1.23
CA HIS A 46 -4.37 12.25 -0.63
C HIS A 46 -3.78 13.63 -0.95
N VAL A 47 -4.62 14.66 -0.80
CA VAL A 47 -4.23 16.07 -0.67
C VAL A 47 -4.68 16.52 0.72
N ASN A 48 -3.75 16.97 1.55
CA ASN A 48 -4.11 17.48 2.87
C ASN A 48 -4.77 18.86 2.75
N LEU A 49 -5.92 19.04 3.41
CA LEU A 49 -6.64 20.31 3.51
C LEU A 49 -6.47 20.93 4.90
N LEU A 50 -6.53 20.09 5.94
CA LEU A 50 -6.19 20.44 7.33
C LEU A 50 -5.34 19.33 7.95
N TYR A 51 -4.10 19.64 8.35
CA TYR A 51 -3.21 18.71 9.04
C TYR A 51 -2.10 19.48 9.80
N PRO A 52 -1.93 19.27 11.12
CA PRO A 52 -2.71 18.40 12.02
C PRO A 52 -4.19 18.84 12.16
N PHE A 53 -5.04 17.93 12.64
CA PHE A 53 -6.47 18.19 12.83
C PHE A 53 -6.93 17.86 14.26
N VAL A 54 -8.21 17.96 14.57
CA VAL A 54 -8.75 17.75 15.93
C VAL A 54 -8.62 16.30 16.39
N LYS A 55 -8.46 16.07 17.70
CA LYS A 55 -8.40 14.72 18.29
C LYS A 55 -9.56 13.82 17.84
N ALA A 56 -9.28 12.52 17.71
CA ALA A 56 -10.22 11.51 17.21
C ALA A 56 -11.60 11.53 17.91
N ALA A 57 -11.63 11.80 19.22
CA ALA A 57 -12.87 11.90 20.02
C ALA A 57 -13.83 13.01 19.57
N HIS A 58 -13.37 13.97 18.77
CA HIS A 58 -14.17 15.09 18.26
C HIS A 58 -14.53 14.94 16.78
N LEU A 59 -14.14 13.86 16.09
CA LEU A 59 -14.32 13.73 14.65
C LEU A 59 -15.79 13.70 14.21
N GLU A 60 -16.68 13.13 15.01
CA GLU A 60 -18.13 13.14 14.70
C GLU A 60 -18.68 14.57 14.67
N GLU A 61 -18.41 15.36 15.70
CA GLU A 61 -18.86 16.75 15.76
C GLU A 61 -18.16 17.60 14.69
N ALA A 62 -16.87 17.39 14.48
CA ALA A 62 -16.11 18.04 13.43
C ALA A 62 -16.66 17.71 12.04
N ALA A 63 -17.12 16.48 11.78
CA ALA A 63 -17.73 16.13 10.51
C ALA A 63 -19.00 16.94 10.25
N ARG A 64 -19.84 17.18 11.28
CA ARG A 64 -21.05 18.02 11.16
C ARG A 64 -20.70 19.50 10.92
N VAL A 65 -19.68 20.02 11.61
CA VAL A 65 -19.18 21.39 11.40
C VAL A 65 -18.64 21.54 9.97
N ALA A 66 -17.85 20.57 9.49
CA ALA A 66 -17.35 20.54 8.12
C ALA A 66 -18.50 20.49 7.10
N ALA A 67 -19.53 19.65 7.31
CA ALA A 67 -20.69 19.60 6.42
C ALA A 67 -21.43 20.94 6.31
N ALA A 68 -21.59 21.66 7.43
CA ALA A 68 -22.19 22.98 7.42
C ALA A 68 -21.34 23.99 6.61
N ALA A 69 -20.02 23.97 6.81
CA ALA A 69 -19.08 24.82 6.07
C ALA A 69 -19.02 24.47 4.56
N LEU A 70 -19.17 23.19 4.22
CA LEU A 70 -19.06 22.68 2.86
C LEU A 70 -20.38 22.64 2.08
N ARG A 71 -21.50 23.04 2.69
CA ARG A 71 -22.83 23.11 2.06
C ARG A 71 -22.88 23.93 0.76
N PRO A 72 -22.18 25.08 0.62
CA PRO A 72 -22.25 25.89 -0.60
C PRO A 72 -21.61 25.21 -1.82
N PHE A 73 -20.63 24.33 -1.62
CA PHE A 73 -19.87 23.73 -2.71
C PHE A 73 -20.70 22.66 -3.43
N ARG A 74 -20.40 22.46 -4.71
CA ARG A 74 -20.88 21.33 -5.53
C ARG A 74 -19.68 20.47 -5.91
N PRO A 75 -19.87 19.22 -6.34
CA PRO A 75 -18.77 18.46 -6.93
C PRO A 75 -18.09 19.25 -8.05
N PHE A 76 -16.76 19.28 -8.05
CA PHE A 76 -15.94 20.02 -9.02
C PHE A 76 -14.82 19.14 -9.56
N GLU A 77 -14.26 19.49 -10.70
CA GLU A 77 -13.15 18.76 -11.29
C GLU A 77 -11.82 19.21 -10.69
N VAL A 78 -10.94 18.25 -10.40
CA VAL A 78 -9.56 18.49 -9.99
C VAL A 78 -8.63 17.87 -11.02
N THR A 79 -7.74 18.67 -11.60
CA THR A 79 -6.73 18.20 -12.56
C THR A 79 -5.36 18.09 -11.90
N LEU A 80 -4.73 16.92 -12.01
CA LEU A 80 -3.34 16.66 -11.66
C LEU A 80 -2.50 16.65 -12.93
N ARG A 81 -1.70 17.69 -13.13
CA ARG A 81 -0.85 17.83 -14.33
C ARG A 81 0.60 18.15 -14.00
N GLU A 82 0.79 19.17 -13.17
CA GLU A 82 2.11 19.70 -12.92
C GLU A 82 2.82 18.86 -11.86
N LEU A 83 3.97 18.30 -12.24
CA LEU A 83 4.86 17.63 -11.31
C LEU A 83 5.93 18.62 -10.84
N GLY A 84 6.18 18.64 -9.55
CA GLY A 84 7.25 19.40 -8.92
C GLY A 84 7.80 18.66 -7.72
N PHE A 85 8.78 19.23 -7.03
CA PHE A 85 9.30 18.65 -5.82
C PHE A 85 9.62 19.69 -4.76
N PHE A 86 9.52 19.28 -3.50
CA PHE A 86 10.03 20.05 -2.37
C PHE A 86 11.36 19.46 -1.91
N GLU A 87 12.25 20.33 -1.45
CA GLU A 87 13.47 19.91 -0.75
C GLU A 87 13.28 20.04 0.75
N HIS A 88 13.66 18.98 1.46
CA HIS A 88 13.75 18.95 2.91
C HIS A 88 15.17 18.53 3.30
N GLY A 89 15.56 18.76 4.55
CA GLY A 89 16.95 18.54 4.98
C GLY A 89 17.51 17.13 4.77
N ARG A 90 16.67 16.09 4.60
CA ARG A 90 17.12 14.69 4.39
C ARG A 90 16.44 13.97 3.23
N SER A 91 15.59 14.67 2.47
CA SER A 91 14.81 14.05 1.39
C SER A 91 14.19 15.10 0.47
N CYS A 92 13.96 14.75 -0.77
CA CYS A 92 13.17 15.52 -1.72
C CYS A 92 11.84 14.80 -1.98
N THR A 93 10.71 15.50 -1.88
CA THR A 93 9.37 14.91 -2.07
C THR A 93 8.87 15.28 -3.47
N LEU A 94 8.65 14.29 -4.34
CA LEU A 94 7.94 14.50 -5.61
C LEU A 94 6.45 14.65 -5.32
N TRP A 95 5.79 15.56 -6.02
CA TRP A 95 4.36 15.77 -5.91
C TRP A 95 3.73 16.09 -7.26
N ALA A 96 2.43 15.83 -7.36
CA ALA A 96 1.55 16.34 -8.41
C ALA A 96 0.68 17.47 -7.83
N GLN A 97 0.52 18.57 -8.58
CA GLN A 97 -0.32 19.68 -8.18
C GLN A 97 -1.79 19.42 -8.55
N PRO A 98 -2.72 19.34 -7.58
CA PRO A 98 -4.15 19.42 -7.85
C PRO A 98 -4.55 20.87 -8.17
N LYS A 99 -4.93 21.11 -9.42
CA LYS A 99 -5.42 22.40 -9.89
C LYS A 99 -6.94 22.41 -9.92
N SER A 100 -7.52 23.32 -9.14
CA SER A 100 -8.93 23.74 -9.15
C SER A 100 -9.05 25.01 -8.30
N PRO A 101 -9.71 26.08 -8.77
CA PRO A 101 -10.04 27.24 -7.95
C PRO A 101 -10.87 26.87 -6.72
N GLU A 102 -11.88 26.01 -6.90
CA GLU A 102 -12.80 25.55 -5.86
C GLU A 102 -12.07 24.82 -4.72
N LEU A 103 -10.97 24.13 -5.01
CA LEU A 103 -10.14 23.47 -3.99
C LEU A 103 -9.58 24.46 -2.97
N LEU A 104 -9.18 25.65 -3.42
CA LEU A 104 -8.67 26.70 -2.52
C LEU A 104 -9.80 27.30 -1.68
N GLU A 105 -10.98 27.50 -2.28
CA GLU A 105 -12.16 28.00 -1.58
C GLU A 105 -12.67 27.01 -0.53
N VAL A 106 -12.70 25.71 -0.85
CA VAL A 106 -13.02 24.62 0.08
C VAL A 106 -12.05 24.63 1.26
N GLN A 107 -10.76 24.78 1.00
CA GLN A 107 -9.76 24.82 2.06
C GLN A 107 -9.94 26.05 2.95
N ALA A 108 -10.20 27.22 2.37
CA ALA A 108 -10.47 28.45 3.12
C ALA A 108 -11.73 28.33 3.99
N ALA A 109 -12.81 27.73 3.47
CA ALA A 109 -14.04 27.48 4.23
C ALA A 109 -13.80 26.52 5.41
N LEU A 110 -12.98 25.48 5.21
CA LEU A 110 -12.57 24.57 6.28
C LEU A 110 -11.71 25.29 7.33
N VAL A 111 -10.74 26.13 6.94
CA VAL A 111 -9.96 26.91 7.91
C VAL A 111 -10.84 27.89 8.68
N ALA A 112 -11.81 28.54 8.03
CA ALA A 112 -12.75 29.42 8.72
C ALA A 112 -13.59 28.67 9.78
N ALA A 113 -13.96 27.42 9.49
CA ALA A 113 -14.68 26.56 10.44
C ALA A 113 -13.79 25.98 11.56
N PHE A 114 -12.49 25.79 11.28
CA PHE A 114 -11.49 25.25 12.19
C PHE A 114 -10.25 26.17 12.25
N PRO A 115 -10.37 27.39 12.80
CA PRO A 115 -9.32 28.41 12.72
C PRO A 115 -8.02 27.99 13.43
N GLN A 116 -8.09 27.06 14.39
CA GLN A 116 -6.91 26.50 15.03
C GLN A 116 -6.10 25.59 14.11
N CYS A 117 -6.70 25.02 13.05
CA CYS A 117 -6.11 24.04 12.13
C CYS A 117 -5.52 24.68 10.86
N SER A 118 -4.92 25.87 10.98
CA SER A 118 -4.41 26.66 9.86
C SER A 118 -2.98 26.32 9.43
N ASP A 119 -2.35 25.26 9.94
CA ASP A 119 -0.91 24.96 9.81
C ASP A 119 -0.45 24.76 8.36
N LEU A 120 -1.37 24.45 7.45
CA LEU A 120 -1.09 24.34 6.01
C LEU A 120 -1.24 25.65 5.25
N SER A 121 -1.83 26.67 5.87
CA SER A 121 -2.03 28.00 5.30
C SER A 121 -1.14 29.06 5.94
N CYS A 122 -0.83 28.91 7.23
CA CYS A 122 -0.02 29.84 8.01
C CYS A 122 0.74 29.07 9.10
N ASP A 123 2.04 28.89 8.88
CA ASP A 123 2.99 28.35 9.85
C ASP A 123 4.35 29.04 9.65
N PRO A 124 4.59 30.16 10.35
CA PRO A 124 5.83 30.93 10.22
C PRO A 124 7.09 30.12 10.55
N ALA A 125 7.00 29.15 11.47
CA ALA A 125 8.14 28.31 11.84
C ALA A 125 8.57 27.38 10.69
N ARG A 126 7.66 27.08 9.77
CA ARG A 126 7.93 26.32 8.53
C ARG A 126 7.99 27.19 7.27
N GLY A 127 7.89 28.52 7.41
CA GLY A 127 7.85 29.46 6.29
C GLY A 127 6.61 29.34 5.41
N ILE A 128 5.50 28.82 5.94
CA ILE A 128 4.24 28.66 5.21
C ILE A 128 3.42 29.94 5.39
N THR A 129 3.17 30.63 4.28
CA THR A 129 2.38 31.88 4.24
C THR A 129 1.09 31.77 3.44
N ALA A 130 0.92 30.68 2.69
CA ALA A 130 -0.27 30.37 1.93
C ALA A 130 -0.43 28.86 1.78
N PHE A 131 -1.68 28.43 1.54
CA PHE A 131 -1.97 27.04 1.24
C PHE A 131 -1.54 26.67 -0.18
N THR A 132 -0.65 25.67 -0.29
CA THR A 132 -0.19 25.13 -1.57
C THR A 132 -0.60 23.66 -1.66
N PRO A 133 -1.69 23.34 -2.37
CA PRO A 133 -2.19 21.98 -2.43
C PRO A 133 -1.24 21.11 -3.27
N HIS A 134 -0.99 19.89 -2.80
CA HIS A 134 -0.10 18.95 -3.44
C HIS A 134 -0.49 17.51 -3.07
N LEU A 135 -0.24 16.58 -4.00
CA LEU A 135 -0.38 15.14 -3.81
C LEU A 135 1.01 14.51 -3.89
N SER A 136 1.51 13.95 -2.80
CA SER A 136 2.84 13.32 -2.77
C SER A 136 2.89 12.03 -3.60
N LEU A 137 3.92 11.90 -4.44
CA LEU A 137 4.18 10.72 -5.28
C LEU A 137 5.35 9.87 -4.77
N GLY A 138 6.18 10.39 -3.87
CA GLY A 138 7.28 9.64 -3.27
C GLY A 138 8.33 10.55 -2.66
N GLN A 139 9.35 9.97 -2.02
CA GLN A 139 10.51 10.69 -1.53
C GLN A 139 11.83 10.06 -1.99
N TRP A 140 12.75 10.91 -2.45
CA TRP A 140 14.11 10.54 -2.85
C TRP A 140 15.12 11.19 -1.91
N ARG A 141 16.35 10.67 -1.89
CA ARG A 141 17.41 11.21 -1.02
C ARG A 141 18.02 12.50 -1.55
N THR A 142 18.08 12.67 -2.87
CA THR A 142 18.82 13.76 -3.52
C THR A 142 17.93 14.50 -4.53
N ARG A 143 18.29 15.77 -4.78
CA ARG A 143 17.64 16.61 -5.79
C ARG A 143 17.73 16.00 -7.19
N GLN A 144 18.89 15.43 -7.54
CA GLN A 144 19.08 14.77 -8.83
C GLN A 144 18.12 13.58 -9.01
N ALA A 145 18.03 12.70 -8.01
CA ALA A 145 17.19 11.50 -8.12
C ALA A 145 15.70 11.83 -8.21
N VAL A 146 15.22 12.87 -7.49
CA VAL A 146 13.82 13.31 -7.62
C VAL A 146 13.55 13.96 -8.99
N ALA A 147 14.53 14.66 -9.56
CA ALA A 147 14.39 15.27 -10.89
C ALA A 147 14.32 14.20 -11.98
N GLU A 148 15.19 13.19 -11.93
CA GLU A 148 15.15 12.03 -12.82
C GLU A 148 13.82 11.26 -12.71
N ALA A 149 13.33 11.06 -11.49
CA ALA A 149 12.03 10.44 -11.25
C ALA A 149 10.86 11.28 -11.78
N ALA A 150 10.91 12.61 -11.65
CA ALA A 150 9.91 13.50 -12.22
C ALA A 150 9.87 13.41 -13.75
N GLU A 151 11.04 13.39 -14.40
CA GLU A 151 11.15 13.23 -15.86
C GLU A 151 10.66 11.87 -16.34
N ALA A 152 11.02 10.79 -15.64
CA ALA A 152 10.50 9.46 -15.94
C ALA A 152 8.97 9.39 -15.78
N ALA A 153 8.42 9.98 -14.70
CA ALA A 153 6.98 10.07 -14.49
C ALA A 153 6.29 10.84 -15.63
N ARG A 154 6.84 11.98 -16.07
CA ARG A 154 6.31 12.77 -17.20
C ARG A 154 6.29 12.01 -18.52
N ARG A 155 7.26 11.11 -18.76
CA ARG A 155 7.27 10.28 -19.99
C ARG A 155 6.35 9.07 -19.91
N GLY A 156 6.08 8.56 -18.70
CA GLY A 156 5.24 7.40 -18.47
C GLY A 156 3.85 7.76 -17.98
N ALA A 157 3.54 7.30 -16.76
CA ALA A 157 2.23 7.44 -16.11
C ALA A 157 1.67 8.87 -16.10
N TRP A 158 2.50 9.91 -16.20
CA TRP A 158 2.11 11.33 -16.15
C TRP A 158 2.27 12.09 -17.47
N ALA A 159 2.36 11.38 -18.60
CA ALA A 159 2.41 12.00 -19.93
C ALA A 159 1.15 12.80 -20.28
N THR A 160 -0.02 12.34 -19.84
CA THR A 160 -1.29 13.06 -19.97
C THR A 160 -1.79 13.54 -18.62
N PRO A 161 -2.46 14.69 -18.49
CA PRO A 161 -3.08 15.10 -17.23
C PRO A 161 -4.08 14.04 -16.73
N ALA A 162 -4.15 13.84 -15.41
CA ALA A 162 -5.23 13.09 -14.79
C ALA A 162 -6.27 14.07 -14.24
N ALA A 163 -7.56 13.77 -14.40
CA ALA A 163 -8.64 14.55 -13.81
C ALA A 163 -9.59 13.64 -13.04
N PHE A 164 -10.20 14.17 -11.98
CA PHE A 164 -11.26 13.47 -11.25
C PHE A 164 -12.25 14.46 -10.65
N SER A 165 -13.48 14.00 -10.42
CA SER A 165 -14.49 14.78 -9.72
C SER A 165 -14.32 14.64 -8.21
N ALA A 166 -14.05 15.75 -7.52
CA ALA A 166 -14.07 15.85 -6.07
C ALA A 166 -15.51 16.08 -5.60
N SER A 167 -16.08 15.13 -4.85
CA SER A 167 -17.47 15.18 -4.36
C SER A 167 -17.61 15.40 -2.85
N GLY A 168 -16.49 15.52 -2.14
CA GLY A 168 -16.46 15.71 -0.70
C GLY A 168 -15.04 15.59 -0.13
N VAL A 169 -14.93 15.56 1.20
CA VAL A 169 -13.68 15.40 1.93
C VAL A 169 -13.76 14.23 2.92
N ALA A 170 -12.61 13.60 3.16
CA ALA A 170 -12.46 12.55 4.16
C ALA A 170 -11.87 13.13 5.45
N LEU A 171 -12.37 12.68 6.60
CA LEU A 171 -11.73 12.84 7.90
C LEU A 171 -11.06 11.52 8.26
N LEU A 172 -9.73 11.56 8.40
CA LEU A 172 -8.92 10.39 8.64
C LEU A 172 -8.41 10.37 10.08
N SER A 173 -8.22 9.18 10.63
CA SER A 173 -7.54 8.99 11.91
C SER A 173 -6.64 7.76 11.92
N ARG A 174 -5.61 7.76 12.76
CA ARG A 174 -4.82 6.58 13.14
C ARG A 174 -4.60 6.54 14.64
N THR A 175 -4.31 5.35 15.14
CA THR A 175 -4.03 5.02 16.54
C THR A 175 -2.54 5.14 16.86
N GLY A 176 -1.68 4.52 16.04
CA GLY A 176 -0.22 4.51 16.22
C GLY A 176 0.54 5.22 15.09
N PHE A 177 1.81 5.57 15.32
CA PHE A 177 2.62 6.25 14.30
C PHE A 177 2.87 5.37 13.05
N LEU A 178 3.02 4.05 13.25
CA LEU A 178 3.24 3.09 12.17
C LEU A 178 1.95 2.48 11.63
N GLU A 179 0.82 2.75 12.28
CA GLU A 179 -0.48 2.20 11.89
C GLU A 179 -1.08 3.00 10.73
N PRO A 180 -1.81 2.34 9.84
CA PRO A 180 -2.48 3.00 8.73
C PRO A 180 -3.60 3.92 9.22
N PHE A 181 -3.81 5.01 8.48
CA PHE A 181 -5.00 5.83 8.63
C PHE A 181 -6.24 5.05 8.23
N SER A 182 -7.34 5.33 8.91
CA SER A 182 -8.69 4.93 8.52
C SER A 182 -9.49 6.14 8.13
N VAL A 183 -10.29 6.04 7.06
CA VAL A 183 -11.33 7.00 6.73
C VAL A 183 -12.45 6.81 7.74
N ARG A 184 -12.57 7.74 8.69
CA ARG A 184 -13.58 7.68 9.76
C ARG A 184 -14.91 8.25 9.28
N TRP A 185 -14.83 9.41 8.63
CA TRP A 185 -16.00 10.11 8.10
C TRP A 185 -15.77 10.58 6.68
N TRP A 186 -16.83 10.56 5.89
CA TRP A 186 -16.93 11.24 4.61
C TRP A 186 -17.92 12.39 4.72
N VAL A 187 -17.51 13.57 4.25
CA VAL A 187 -18.35 14.78 4.24
C VAL A 187 -18.59 15.18 2.79
N PRO A 188 -19.79 14.91 2.24
CA PRO A 188 -20.10 15.26 0.86
C PRO A 188 -20.27 16.77 0.68
N PHE A 189 -19.93 17.27 -0.50
CA PHE A 189 -20.30 18.62 -0.92
C PHE A 189 -21.81 18.71 -1.18
N GLY A 190 -22.36 19.92 -1.16
CA GLY A 190 -23.77 20.17 -1.51
C GLY A 190 -24.76 20.02 -0.36
N GLY A 191 -24.28 19.85 0.87
CA GLY A 191 -25.12 19.83 2.07
C GLY A 191 -25.70 18.46 2.44
N GLY A 192 -25.15 17.38 1.89
CA GLY A 192 -25.43 16.02 2.38
C GLY A 192 -24.92 15.82 3.81
N ALA A 193 -25.57 14.93 4.56
CA ALA A 193 -25.12 14.57 5.89
C ALA A 193 -23.76 13.86 5.86
N PRO A 194 -22.87 14.08 6.84
CA PRO A 194 -21.67 13.27 7.00
C PRO A 194 -22.01 11.79 7.14
N LEU A 195 -21.23 10.94 6.49
CA LEU A 195 -21.34 9.50 6.55
C LEU A 195 -20.20 8.96 7.40
N GLN A 196 -20.51 8.14 8.41
CA GLN A 196 -19.52 7.35 9.12
C GLN A 196 -19.12 6.17 8.23
N VAL A 197 -17.82 6.02 8.00
CA VAL A 197 -17.25 5.08 7.02
C VAL A 197 -16.45 3.99 7.73
N ASP A 198 -15.55 4.38 8.64
CA ASP A 198 -14.69 3.49 9.44
C ASP A 198 -13.91 2.44 8.64
N VAL A 199 -13.33 2.84 7.51
CA VAL A 199 -12.57 1.95 6.62
C VAL A 199 -11.07 2.18 6.76
N PRO A 200 -10.26 1.15 7.09
CA PRO A 200 -8.81 1.28 7.11
C PRO A 200 -8.26 1.47 5.70
N TYR A 201 -7.21 2.26 5.57
CA TYR A 201 -6.41 2.26 4.35
C TYR A 201 -5.65 0.94 4.24
N ILE A 202 -5.91 0.23 3.15
CA ILE A 202 -5.15 -0.94 2.73
C ILE A 202 -4.18 -0.51 1.64
N ALA A 203 -2.88 -0.69 1.90
CA ALA A 203 -1.83 -0.37 0.96
C ALA A 203 -1.86 -1.32 -0.24
N SER A 204 -2.43 -0.85 -1.35
CA SER A 204 -2.52 -1.56 -2.61
C SER A 204 -2.26 -0.62 -3.79
N MET A 205 -2.10 -1.21 -4.98
CA MET A 205 -2.05 -0.48 -6.24
C MET A 205 -3.40 0.14 -6.62
N GLY A 206 -4.51 -0.23 -5.96
CA GLY A 206 -5.86 0.19 -6.33
C GLY A 206 -6.47 -0.63 -7.47
N ASP A 207 -7.54 -0.11 -8.06
CA ASP A 207 -8.38 -0.83 -9.01
C ASP A 207 -7.62 -1.10 -10.31
N GLY A 208 -7.67 -2.33 -10.82
CA GLY A 208 -6.99 -2.69 -12.07
C GLY A 208 -5.46 -2.83 -11.97
N GLY A 209 -4.87 -2.73 -10.77
CA GLY A 209 -3.43 -2.91 -10.55
C GLY A 209 -2.88 -4.27 -11.02
N ALA A 210 -3.73 -5.29 -11.13
CA ALA A 210 -3.39 -6.61 -11.65
C ALA A 210 -3.05 -6.61 -13.14
N ALA A 211 -3.73 -5.77 -13.95
CA ALA A 211 -3.51 -5.69 -15.39
C ALA A 211 -2.14 -5.05 -15.72
N GLY A 212 -1.71 -4.06 -14.94
CA GLY A 212 -0.40 -3.41 -15.11
C GLY A 212 0.78 -4.33 -14.77
N ALA A 213 0.60 -5.29 -13.85
CA ALA A 213 1.63 -6.28 -13.52
C ALA A 213 1.82 -7.37 -14.59
N ALA A 214 0.84 -7.55 -15.49
CA ALA A 214 0.81 -8.59 -16.51
C ALA A 214 1.33 -8.14 -17.89
N ALA A 215 1.31 -6.84 -18.18
CA ALA A 215 1.50 -6.28 -19.53
C ALA A 215 2.92 -6.39 -20.14
N ALA A 216 3.87 -7.11 -19.54
CA ALA A 216 5.22 -7.31 -20.13
C ALA A 216 5.47 -8.71 -20.71
N ALA A 217 4.46 -9.59 -20.79
CA ALA A 217 4.64 -10.95 -21.28
C ALA A 217 4.39 -11.14 -22.79
N THR A 218 3.93 -10.12 -23.54
CA THR A 218 3.59 -10.30 -24.96
C THR A 218 4.54 -9.52 -25.87
N GLY A 219 5.63 -10.17 -26.27
CA GLY A 219 6.40 -9.81 -27.47
C GLY A 219 5.81 -10.48 -28.72
N SER A 220 5.41 -9.65 -29.69
CA SER A 220 5.27 -9.87 -31.14
C SER A 220 4.50 -11.08 -31.69
N GLY A 221 3.41 -10.81 -32.43
CA GLY A 221 2.91 -11.71 -33.49
C GLY A 221 1.48 -11.39 -33.99
N GLY A 222 1.37 -10.67 -35.11
CA GLY A 222 0.46 -10.97 -36.23
C GLY A 222 -1.06 -10.92 -36.07
N ASP A 223 -1.62 -9.76 -36.43
CA ASP A 223 -2.75 -9.48 -37.35
C ASP A 223 -4.00 -10.40 -37.54
N ALA A 224 -5.10 -9.68 -37.82
CA ALA A 224 -6.34 -10.01 -38.52
C ALA A 224 -7.51 -10.74 -37.80
N GLY A 225 -8.71 -10.16 -37.90
CA GLY A 225 -9.97 -10.91 -37.83
C GLY A 225 -11.22 -10.17 -37.33
N SER A 226 -11.77 -9.28 -38.16
CA SER A 226 -13.10 -8.67 -38.00
C SER A 226 -14.26 -9.68 -38.00
N GLY A 227 -15.34 -9.43 -37.24
CA GLY A 227 -16.63 -10.06 -37.53
C GLY A 227 -17.73 -9.92 -36.47
N GLY A 228 -18.76 -9.11 -36.79
CA GLY A 228 -20.18 -9.46 -36.61
C GLY A 228 -20.80 -9.33 -35.22
N GLY A 229 -21.66 -8.31 -35.05
CA GLY A 229 -22.56 -8.21 -33.90
C GLY A 229 -23.85 -9.03 -34.06
N MET A 230 -24.59 -9.15 -32.96
CA MET A 230 -26.06 -9.16 -32.97
C MET A 230 -26.62 -8.91 -31.56
N ALA A 231 -27.71 -8.15 -31.54
CA ALA A 231 -28.50 -7.76 -30.39
C ALA A 231 -29.43 -8.89 -29.89
N GLY A 232 -29.87 -8.80 -28.64
CA GLY A 232 -30.95 -9.62 -28.09
C GLY A 232 -31.50 -8.99 -26.81
N ALA A 233 -32.71 -8.45 -26.90
CA ALA A 233 -33.41 -7.68 -25.89
C ALA A 233 -34.22 -8.53 -24.91
N GLY A 234 -34.51 -7.94 -23.74
CA GLY A 234 -35.85 -7.94 -23.16
C GLY A 234 -36.21 -9.07 -22.19
N GLY A 235 -36.70 -8.68 -21.01
CA GLY A 235 -37.39 -9.60 -20.11
C GLY A 235 -37.52 -9.10 -18.67
N ALA A 236 -38.30 -8.04 -18.46
CA ALA A 236 -38.75 -7.64 -17.13
C ALA A 236 -39.99 -8.47 -16.74
N ALA A 237 -40.01 -8.99 -15.51
CA ALA A 237 -41.25 -9.42 -14.85
C ALA A 237 -41.15 -9.16 -13.35
N ALA A 238 -42.11 -8.37 -12.86
CA ALA A 238 -42.30 -8.03 -11.46
C ALA A 238 -43.17 -9.08 -10.75
N ALA A 239 -42.92 -9.31 -9.46
CA ALA A 239 -43.86 -9.94 -8.55
C ALA A 239 -43.62 -9.44 -7.12
N ALA A 240 -44.71 -9.37 -6.36
CA ALA A 240 -44.95 -8.43 -5.30
C ALA A 240 -44.47 -8.84 -3.88
N ALA A 241 -44.33 -7.79 -3.08
CA ALA A 241 -44.13 -7.65 -1.64
C ALA A 241 -44.73 -8.71 -0.70
N THR A 242 -43.99 -9.03 0.38
CA THR A 242 -44.49 -8.97 1.77
C THR A 242 -43.35 -8.88 2.79
N GLY A 243 -43.34 -7.81 3.60
CA GLY A 243 -43.01 -7.82 5.03
C GLY A 243 -41.56 -8.03 5.48
N VAL A 244 -40.72 -6.99 5.43
CA VAL A 244 -39.49 -6.91 6.27
C VAL A 244 -39.26 -5.47 6.76
N ARG A 245 -38.87 -5.39 8.04
CA ARG A 245 -38.44 -4.24 8.86
C ARG A 245 -37.52 -3.25 8.10
N PRO A 246 -37.45 -1.95 8.45
CA PRO A 246 -36.96 -0.92 7.56
C PRO A 246 -35.44 -1.02 7.30
N ALA A 247 -35.08 -1.72 6.23
CA ALA A 247 -33.75 -1.73 5.61
C ALA A 247 -33.49 -0.47 4.74
N VAL A 248 -34.41 0.50 4.76
CA VAL A 248 -34.39 1.67 3.87
C VAL A 248 -33.33 2.71 4.27
N GLN A 249 -32.72 2.59 5.46
CA GLN A 249 -31.60 3.45 5.87
C GLN A 249 -30.21 2.91 5.47
N GLN A 250 -30.11 1.69 4.93
CA GLN A 250 -28.86 1.12 4.42
C GLN A 250 -28.67 1.25 2.90
N GLN A 251 -29.71 1.63 2.15
CA GLN A 251 -29.67 1.68 0.68
C GLN A 251 -29.38 3.06 0.06
N GLN A 252 -28.96 4.05 0.87
CA GLN A 252 -28.40 5.32 0.39
C GLN A 252 -26.89 5.47 0.65
N ALA A 253 -26.21 4.42 1.09
CA ALA A 253 -24.75 4.30 1.01
C ALA A 253 -24.30 3.98 -0.44
N THR A 254 -24.79 4.72 -1.42
CA THR A 254 -24.38 4.58 -2.81
C THR A 254 -23.04 5.31 -3.03
N ARG A 255 -22.00 4.56 -3.41
CA ARG A 255 -20.81 4.98 -4.18
C ARG A 255 -19.59 5.62 -3.48
N LEU A 256 -19.22 5.19 -2.28
CA LEU A 256 -17.89 5.55 -1.75
C LEU A 256 -17.08 4.29 -1.46
N ASP A 257 -16.49 3.74 -2.51
CA ASP A 257 -15.54 2.64 -2.39
C ASP A 257 -14.17 3.20 -1.98
N PHE A 258 -13.87 3.10 -0.69
CA PHE A 258 -12.54 3.42 -0.14
C PHE A 258 -11.59 2.20 -0.14
N GLY A 259 -12.02 1.06 -0.70
CA GLY A 259 -11.18 -0.11 -0.99
C GLY A 259 -11.54 -1.38 -0.22
N LEU A 260 -10.65 -2.38 -0.33
CA LEU A 260 -10.76 -3.73 0.25
C LEU A 260 -11.11 -3.80 1.76
N GLY A 261 -10.80 -2.75 2.52
CA GLY A 261 -11.15 -2.66 3.94
C GLY A 261 -12.62 -2.29 4.22
N GLY A 262 -13.36 -1.82 3.22
CA GLY A 262 -14.76 -1.39 3.37
C GLY A 262 -15.77 -2.51 3.48
N ALA A 263 -15.38 -3.74 3.17
CA ALA A 263 -16.25 -4.90 3.22
C ALA A 263 -16.34 -5.54 4.62
N ARG A 264 -15.47 -5.17 5.58
CA ARG A 264 -15.42 -5.82 6.90
C ARG A 264 -15.36 -4.81 8.05
N ALA A 265 -16.21 -5.04 9.06
CA ALA A 265 -16.33 -4.21 10.25
C ALA A 265 -15.08 -4.23 11.17
N ASP A 266 -14.24 -5.26 11.09
CA ASP A 266 -13.05 -5.43 11.92
C ASP A 266 -11.78 -4.80 11.33
N ALA A 267 -11.91 -4.07 10.21
CA ALA A 267 -10.78 -3.42 9.53
C ALA A 267 -9.64 -4.39 9.15
N SER A 268 -9.94 -5.69 9.03
CA SER A 268 -8.99 -6.70 8.59
C SER A 268 -8.92 -6.79 7.07
N VAL A 269 -7.84 -7.38 6.56
CA VAL A 269 -7.63 -7.61 5.14
C VAL A 269 -7.14 -9.03 4.90
N TRP A 270 -7.64 -9.65 3.84
CA TRP A 270 -7.06 -10.91 3.37
C TRP A 270 -5.82 -10.65 2.54
N GLN A 271 -4.73 -11.31 2.91
CA GLN A 271 -3.53 -11.41 2.09
C GLN A 271 -3.44 -12.83 1.53
N PHE A 272 -3.22 -12.96 0.22
CA PHE A 272 -3.00 -14.25 -0.42
C PHE A 272 -1.51 -14.55 -0.47
N ALA A 273 -1.08 -15.54 0.32
CA ALA A 273 0.28 -16.05 0.34
C ALA A 273 0.39 -17.27 -0.59
N TYR A 274 1.32 -17.21 -1.54
CA TYR A 274 1.63 -18.30 -2.48
C TYR A 274 3.10 -18.76 -2.39
N GLY A 275 3.90 -18.07 -1.57
CA GLY A 275 5.33 -18.31 -1.39
C GLY A 275 5.69 -18.56 0.07
N ALA A 276 6.86 -18.10 0.52
CA ALA A 276 7.34 -18.33 1.89
C ALA A 276 6.41 -17.83 3.01
N ASN A 277 5.45 -16.95 2.73
CA ASN A 277 4.48 -16.50 3.73
C ASN A 277 3.43 -17.56 4.08
N MET A 278 3.32 -18.64 3.30
CA MET A 278 2.51 -19.81 3.65
C MET A 278 3.10 -20.58 4.84
N SER A 279 4.43 -20.55 5.03
CA SER A 279 5.09 -21.25 6.13
C SER A 279 4.76 -20.59 7.48
N PRO A 280 4.18 -21.33 8.44
CA PRO A 280 3.94 -20.82 9.79
C PRO A 280 5.22 -20.36 10.49
N THR A 281 6.33 -21.09 10.28
CA THR A 281 7.65 -20.75 10.84
C THR A 281 8.15 -19.41 10.30
N LYS A 282 7.90 -19.12 9.02
CA LYS A 282 8.29 -17.84 8.42
C LYS A 282 7.40 -16.70 8.87
N LEU A 283 6.08 -16.86 8.79
CA LEU A 283 5.12 -15.79 9.02
C LEU A 283 4.98 -15.46 10.51
N GLY A 284 4.68 -16.46 11.33
CA GLY A 284 4.53 -16.30 12.78
C GLY A 284 5.86 -16.14 13.51
N GLY A 285 6.86 -16.93 13.13
CA GLY A 285 8.18 -16.91 13.79
C GLY A 285 9.05 -15.73 13.35
N ALA A 286 9.65 -15.82 12.16
CA ALA A 286 10.66 -14.86 11.72
C ALA A 286 10.12 -13.43 11.46
N ARG A 287 8.82 -13.27 11.20
CA ARG A 287 8.20 -11.96 10.94
C ARG A 287 7.34 -11.44 12.09
N GLY A 288 6.94 -12.29 13.05
CA GLY A 288 6.04 -11.89 14.13
C GLY A 288 4.69 -11.37 13.62
N ILE A 289 4.16 -11.98 12.55
CA ILE A 289 2.84 -11.68 12.00
C ILE A 289 1.92 -12.82 12.37
N HIS A 290 0.82 -12.51 13.04
CA HIS A 290 -0.11 -13.51 13.55
C HIS A 290 -1.47 -13.31 12.87
N PRO A 291 -1.80 -14.11 11.84
CA PRO A 291 -3.10 -14.03 11.21
C PRO A 291 -4.23 -14.25 12.21
N LEU A 292 -5.32 -13.49 12.04
CA LEU A 292 -6.58 -13.68 12.75
C LEU A 292 -7.28 -14.97 12.31
N GLU A 293 -7.02 -15.39 11.08
CA GLU A 293 -7.59 -16.56 10.44
C GLU A 293 -6.71 -16.95 9.25
N SER A 294 -6.70 -18.22 8.87
CA SER A 294 -5.97 -18.70 7.69
C SER A 294 -6.71 -19.84 7.03
N LEU A 295 -6.81 -19.80 5.70
CA LEU A 295 -7.59 -20.74 4.90
C LEU A 295 -6.79 -21.14 3.65
N PRO A 296 -6.68 -22.45 3.31
CA PRO A 296 -6.21 -22.87 1.99
C PRO A 296 -7.07 -22.26 0.89
N ALA A 297 -6.46 -21.84 -0.21
CA ALA A 297 -7.15 -21.13 -1.27
C ALA A 297 -6.46 -21.24 -2.63
N VAL A 298 -7.22 -20.96 -3.69
CA VAL A 298 -6.77 -20.93 -5.08
C VAL A 298 -6.99 -19.52 -5.64
N LEU A 299 -6.01 -19.01 -6.36
CA LEU A 299 -6.13 -17.79 -7.15
C LEU A 299 -6.29 -18.17 -8.64
N PRO A 300 -7.52 -18.16 -9.20
CA PRO A 300 -7.79 -18.61 -10.56
C PRO A 300 -7.12 -17.73 -11.63
N GLY A 301 -6.61 -18.34 -12.70
CA GLY A 301 -5.99 -17.60 -13.82
C GLY A 301 -4.56 -17.11 -13.54
N TRP A 302 -3.95 -17.56 -12.45
CA TRP A 302 -2.56 -17.26 -12.11
C TRP A 302 -1.77 -18.54 -11.86
N ARG A 303 -0.44 -18.44 -11.89
CA ARG A 303 0.49 -19.49 -11.44
C ARG A 303 1.63 -18.91 -10.63
N LEU A 304 2.23 -19.75 -9.78
CA LEU A 304 3.52 -19.46 -9.18
C LEU A 304 4.61 -19.54 -10.26
N ALA A 305 5.51 -18.55 -10.27
CA ALA A 305 6.72 -18.54 -11.08
C ALA A 305 7.92 -18.12 -10.21
N PHE A 306 9.11 -18.64 -10.48
CA PHE A 306 10.35 -18.29 -9.75
C PHE A 306 11.15 -17.21 -10.48
N ASP A 307 10.47 -16.12 -10.83
CA ASP A 307 10.99 -15.03 -11.66
C ASP A 307 11.09 -13.69 -10.90
N HIS A 308 11.06 -13.73 -9.57
CA HIS A 308 11.47 -12.58 -8.75
C HIS A 308 12.99 -12.60 -8.54
N ARG A 309 13.57 -11.42 -8.27
CA ARG A 309 14.98 -11.23 -7.87
C ARG A 309 15.45 -12.35 -6.94
N GLY A 310 16.54 -13.01 -7.31
CA GLY A 310 17.15 -14.08 -6.52
C GLY A 310 16.50 -15.46 -6.69
N GLY A 311 15.58 -15.64 -7.64
CA GLY A 311 14.87 -16.90 -7.88
C GLY A 311 13.72 -17.09 -6.89
N MET A 312 13.16 -16.00 -6.37
CA MET A 312 12.05 -16.05 -5.44
C MET A 312 10.73 -16.13 -6.21
N GLY A 313 9.66 -16.52 -5.52
CA GLY A 313 8.35 -16.70 -6.12
C GLY A 313 7.67 -15.38 -6.44
N SER A 314 6.96 -15.36 -7.56
CA SER A 314 6.02 -14.35 -8.01
C SER A 314 4.74 -14.99 -8.52
N LEU A 315 3.70 -14.18 -8.76
CA LEU A 315 2.52 -14.62 -9.50
C LEU A 315 2.62 -14.16 -10.96
N ALA A 316 2.38 -15.07 -11.89
CA ALA A 316 2.25 -14.80 -13.32
C ALA A 316 0.83 -15.15 -13.77
N GLN A 317 0.25 -14.36 -14.68
CA GLN A 317 -1.04 -14.70 -15.27
C GLN A 317 -0.88 -15.88 -16.23
N LEU A 318 -1.90 -16.75 -16.26
CA LEU A 318 -2.00 -17.84 -17.23
C LEU A 318 -2.52 -17.30 -18.56
N ALA A 319 -1.95 -17.78 -19.67
CA ALA A 319 -2.56 -17.54 -20.97
C ALA A 319 -3.85 -18.36 -21.13
N PRO A 320 -4.77 -17.98 -22.04
CA PRO A 320 -5.97 -18.78 -22.31
C PRO A 320 -5.62 -20.24 -22.65
N GLY A 321 -6.19 -21.19 -21.92
CA GLY A 321 -5.94 -22.62 -22.10
C GLY A 321 -4.67 -23.17 -21.44
N GLU A 322 -3.89 -22.33 -20.75
CA GLU A 322 -2.81 -22.81 -19.88
C GLU A 322 -3.34 -23.17 -18.49
N ASP A 323 -2.85 -24.29 -17.96
CA ASP A 323 -3.06 -24.67 -16.57
C ASP A 323 -1.92 -24.19 -15.68
N ALA A 324 -2.23 -23.92 -14.42
CA ALA A 324 -1.23 -23.77 -13.38
C ALA A 324 -0.52 -25.13 -13.13
N PRO A 325 0.65 -25.11 -12.46
CA PRO A 325 1.38 -26.33 -12.14
C PRO A 325 0.51 -27.42 -11.51
N GLY A 326 0.68 -28.66 -11.97
CA GLY A 326 -0.16 -29.78 -11.56
C GLY A 326 -1.50 -29.91 -12.32
N GLY A 327 -1.70 -29.15 -13.41
CA GLY A 327 -2.97 -29.16 -14.16
C GLY A 327 -4.09 -28.49 -13.37
N LEU A 328 -3.75 -27.42 -12.66
CA LEU A 328 -4.65 -26.74 -11.73
C LEU A 328 -5.23 -25.46 -12.33
N PRO A 329 -6.45 -25.06 -11.95
CA PRO A 329 -7.11 -23.88 -12.53
C PRO A 329 -6.51 -22.54 -12.03
N GLY A 330 -5.52 -22.58 -11.14
CA GLY A 330 -4.94 -21.38 -10.55
C GLY A 330 -3.83 -21.66 -9.53
N ALA A 331 -3.19 -20.57 -9.10
CA ALA A 331 -2.10 -20.61 -8.14
C ALA A 331 -2.62 -21.08 -6.78
N GLN A 332 -1.96 -22.07 -6.20
CA GLN A 332 -2.29 -22.56 -4.88
C GLN A 332 -1.66 -21.67 -3.81
N GLY A 333 -2.34 -21.52 -2.69
CA GLY A 333 -1.84 -20.72 -1.59
C GLY A 333 -2.73 -20.73 -0.36
N VAL A 334 -2.53 -19.72 0.48
CA VAL A 334 -3.22 -19.55 1.75
C VAL A 334 -3.70 -18.12 1.83
N LEU A 335 -4.98 -17.94 2.15
CA LEU A 335 -5.54 -16.67 2.58
C LEU A 335 -5.20 -16.48 4.06
N HIS A 336 -4.47 -15.44 4.41
CA HIS A 336 -4.25 -15.00 5.79
C HIS A 336 -5.05 -13.73 6.07
N ARG A 337 -5.93 -13.76 7.07
CA ARG A 337 -6.66 -12.55 7.51
C ARG A 337 -5.79 -11.80 8.49
N LEU A 338 -5.35 -10.61 8.12
CA LEU A 338 -4.43 -9.80 8.90
C LEU A 338 -5.14 -8.53 9.39
N SER A 339 -4.73 -8.02 10.55
CA SER A 339 -5.04 -6.64 10.92
C SER A 339 -4.40 -5.68 9.89
N ALA A 340 -4.97 -4.49 9.70
CA ALA A 340 -4.38 -3.49 8.79
C ALA A 340 -2.94 -3.13 9.19
N ALA A 341 -2.62 -3.14 10.49
CA ALA A 341 -1.27 -2.91 11.00
C ALA A 341 -0.31 -4.04 10.63
N ASP A 342 -0.71 -5.31 10.80
CA ASP A 342 0.10 -6.48 10.45
C ASP A 342 0.33 -6.56 8.95
N TYR A 343 -0.71 -6.28 8.16
CA TYR A 343 -0.61 -6.16 6.71
C TYR A 343 0.38 -5.06 6.29
N GLY A 344 0.30 -3.87 6.88
CA GLY A 344 1.26 -2.79 6.61
C GLY A 344 2.71 -3.18 6.94
N ARG A 345 2.93 -3.92 8.03
CA ARG A 345 4.27 -4.48 8.36
C ARG A 345 4.72 -5.50 7.31
N LEU A 346 3.83 -6.39 6.88
CA LEU A 346 4.11 -7.38 5.83
C LEU A 346 4.57 -6.72 4.54
N VAL A 347 3.81 -5.72 4.06
CA VAL A 347 4.13 -4.98 2.82
C VAL A 347 5.48 -4.26 2.94
N ASN A 348 5.79 -3.67 4.10
CA ASN A 348 7.10 -3.03 4.30
C ASN A 348 8.26 -4.04 4.29
N MET A 349 8.06 -5.29 4.74
CA MET A 349 9.07 -6.35 4.63
C MET A 349 9.25 -6.77 3.16
N GLU A 350 8.15 -6.83 2.42
CA GLU A 350 8.06 -7.24 1.01
C GLU A 350 8.18 -6.07 0.03
N HIS A 351 8.99 -5.06 0.38
CA HIS A 351 9.21 -3.80 -0.34
C HIS A 351 9.70 -3.91 -1.80
N GLU A 352 9.89 -5.11 -2.34
CA GLU A 352 10.23 -5.34 -3.76
C GLU A 352 9.03 -5.81 -4.59
N TYR A 353 7.87 -6.04 -3.96
CA TYR A 353 6.65 -6.49 -4.62
C TYR A 353 5.60 -5.39 -4.70
N LEU A 354 4.76 -5.46 -5.72
CA LEU A 354 3.53 -4.69 -5.85
C LEU A 354 2.40 -5.39 -5.08
N PRO A 355 1.71 -4.70 -4.16
CA PRO A 355 0.49 -5.21 -3.54
C PRO A 355 -0.71 -5.03 -4.49
N VAL A 356 -1.11 -6.13 -5.12
CA VAL A 356 -2.15 -6.19 -6.15
C VAL A 356 -3.43 -6.79 -5.59
N GLU A 357 -4.56 -6.14 -5.84
CA GLU A 357 -5.87 -6.64 -5.44
C GLU A 357 -6.34 -7.77 -6.38
N VAL A 358 -6.79 -8.87 -5.78
CA VAL A 358 -7.18 -10.10 -6.49
C VAL A 358 -8.46 -10.68 -5.90
N LYS A 359 -9.15 -11.53 -6.67
CA LYS A 359 -10.26 -12.36 -6.18
C LYS A 359 -9.76 -13.79 -6.02
N VAL A 360 -9.87 -14.32 -4.81
CA VAL A 360 -9.32 -15.62 -4.42
C VAL A 360 -10.45 -16.54 -4.00
N GLN A 361 -10.41 -17.79 -4.43
CA GLN A 361 -11.37 -18.84 -4.11
C GLN A 361 -10.87 -19.63 -2.89
N PRO A 362 -11.50 -19.52 -1.70
CA PRO A 362 -11.17 -20.40 -0.59
C PRO A 362 -11.48 -21.86 -0.93
N CYS A 363 -10.65 -22.78 -0.45
CA CYS A 363 -10.96 -24.21 -0.52
C CYS A 363 -12.18 -24.52 0.37
N GLY A 364 -13.01 -25.47 -0.04
CA GLY A 364 -14.23 -25.83 0.68
C GLY A 364 -15.51 -25.13 0.20
N GLY A 365 -15.47 -24.44 -0.95
CA GLY A 365 -16.67 -23.97 -1.67
C GLY A 365 -17.28 -22.67 -1.16
N ALA A 366 -16.57 -21.91 -0.32
CA ALA A 366 -17.00 -20.55 0.05
C ALA A 366 -16.94 -19.60 -1.14
N GLU A 367 -17.69 -18.49 -1.10
CA GLU A 367 -17.65 -17.48 -2.16
C GLU A 367 -16.25 -16.87 -2.34
N PRO A 368 -15.84 -16.49 -3.57
CA PRO A 368 -14.59 -15.79 -3.82
C PRO A 368 -14.46 -14.52 -2.96
N LEU A 369 -13.32 -14.39 -2.29
CA LEU A 369 -13.02 -13.27 -1.40
C LEU A 369 -12.04 -12.30 -2.06
N PRO A 370 -12.23 -10.99 -1.87
CA PRO A 370 -11.26 -10.01 -2.30
C PRO A 370 -10.05 -10.01 -1.33
N ALA A 371 -8.84 -10.04 -1.88
CA ALA A 371 -7.59 -10.13 -1.13
C ALA A 371 -6.47 -9.32 -1.81
N VAL A 372 -5.33 -9.20 -1.15
CA VAL A 372 -4.11 -8.65 -1.74
C VAL A 372 -3.06 -9.75 -1.94
N ALA A 373 -2.53 -9.85 -3.15
CA ALA A 373 -1.36 -10.66 -3.47
C ALA A 373 -0.15 -9.77 -3.76
N LEU A 374 1.04 -10.28 -3.48
CA LEU A 374 2.29 -9.57 -3.74
C LEU A 374 2.87 -10.03 -5.07
N VAL A 375 3.07 -9.14 -6.03
CA VAL A 375 3.46 -9.50 -7.41
C VAL A 375 4.72 -8.73 -7.81
N THR A 376 5.67 -9.41 -8.45
CA THR A 376 6.90 -8.76 -8.93
C THR A 376 6.55 -7.77 -10.05
N PRO A 377 7.06 -6.53 -10.00
CA PRO A 377 6.93 -5.60 -11.12
C PRO A 377 7.43 -6.22 -12.41
N ALA A 378 6.72 -5.99 -13.51
CA ALA A 378 7.04 -6.62 -14.79
C ALA A 378 8.48 -6.29 -15.26
N ALA A 379 8.92 -5.04 -15.10
CA ALA A 379 10.28 -4.60 -15.38
C ALA A 379 11.35 -5.16 -14.42
N ALA A 380 10.95 -5.75 -13.30
CA ALA A 380 11.83 -6.32 -12.28
C ALA A 380 11.87 -7.86 -12.29
N ARG A 381 11.16 -8.51 -13.23
CA ARG A 381 11.20 -9.96 -13.38
C ARG A 381 12.54 -10.41 -13.94
N ILE A 382 13.05 -11.52 -13.42
CA ILE A 382 14.24 -12.21 -13.96
C ILE A 382 13.81 -13.28 -14.98
N ALA A 383 14.78 -13.91 -15.65
CA ALA A 383 14.50 -14.96 -16.62
C ALA A 383 13.73 -16.13 -15.96
N ALA A 384 12.73 -16.66 -16.67
CA ALA A 384 11.99 -17.83 -16.24
C ALA A 384 12.86 -19.10 -16.29
N GLY A 385 12.46 -20.13 -15.53
CA GLY A 385 13.12 -21.45 -15.53
C GLY A 385 14.33 -21.57 -14.61
N LEU A 386 14.71 -20.49 -13.91
CA LEU A 386 15.76 -20.55 -12.89
C LEU A 386 15.28 -21.29 -11.63
N PRO A 387 16.03 -22.30 -11.12
CA PRO A 387 15.67 -23.00 -9.89
C PRO A 387 15.62 -22.06 -8.66
N PRO A 388 14.62 -22.19 -7.77
CA PRO A 388 14.59 -21.43 -6.53
C PRO A 388 15.73 -21.82 -5.57
N PRO A 389 16.15 -20.92 -4.66
CA PRO A 389 17.08 -21.28 -3.60
C PRO A 389 16.53 -22.41 -2.72
N GLN A 390 17.35 -23.41 -2.37
CA GLN A 390 16.92 -24.57 -1.55
C GLN A 390 16.17 -24.15 -0.29
N ARG A 391 16.72 -23.20 0.47
CA ARG A 391 16.08 -22.70 1.70
C ARG A 391 14.71 -22.08 1.44
N TYR A 392 14.53 -21.43 0.29
CA TYR A 392 13.24 -20.82 -0.08
C TYR A 392 12.24 -21.91 -0.47
N LEU A 393 12.65 -22.87 -1.32
CA LEU A 393 11.79 -23.98 -1.73
C LEU A 393 11.30 -24.78 -0.52
N SER A 394 12.16 -25.06 0.47
CA SER A 394 11.76 -25.75 1.70
C SER A 394 10.66 -25.03 2.49
N LEU A 395 10.61 -23.69 2.47
CA LEU A 395 9.52 -22.92 3.10
C LEU A 395 8.20 -23.06 2.34
N LEU A 396 8.26 -23.17 1.01
CA LEU A 396 7.07 -23.40 0.18
C LEU A 396 6.52 -24.81 0.42
N GLN A 397 7.40 -25.80 0.47
CA GLN A 397 7.05 -27.19 0.77
C GLN A 397 6.45 -27.29 2.18
N GLU A 398 7.12 -26.75 3.21
CA GLU A 398 6.60 -26.70 4.58
C GLU A 398 5.18 -26.09 4.63
N GLY A 399 5.00 -24.93 4.00
CA GLY A 399 3.69 -24.27 3.95
C GLY A 399 2.65 -25.12 3.21
N ALA A 400 2.97 -25.65 2.05
CA ALA A 400 2.03 -26.41 1.23
C ALA A 400 1.57 -27.71 1.93
N HIS A 401 2.50 -28.41 2.61
CA HIS A 401 2.19 -29.61 3.39
C HIS A 401 1.44 -29.27 4.69
N HIS A 402 1.82 -28.21 5.40
CA HIS A 402 1.14 -27.80 6.64
C HIS A 402 -0.33 -27.45 6.42
N TRP A 403 -0.64 -26.77 5.32
CA TRP A 403 -2.01 -26.36 4.97
C TRP A 403 -2.77 -27.36 4.11
N GLU A 404 -2.20 -28.55 3.87
CA GLU A 404 -2.82 -29.62 3.08
C GLU A 404 -3.33 -29.12 1.71
N LEU A 405 -2.50 -28.35 0.99
CA LEU A 405 -2.83 -27.88 -0.36
C LEU A 405 -2.99 -29.05 -1.34
N ASP A 406 -3.54 -28.79 -2.54
CA ASP A 406 -3.85 -29.84 -3.52
C ASP A 406 -2.65 -30.80 -3.73
N PRO A 407 -2.85 -32.14 -3.63
CA PRO A 407 -1.76 -33.12 -3.72
C PRO A 407 -0.96 -33.03 -5.03
N ARG A 408 -1.56 -32.58 -6.13
CA ARG A 408 -0.86 -32.39 -7.40
C ARG A 408 0.11 -31.22 -7.33
N TYR A 409 -0.23 -30.18 -6.57
CA TYR A 409 0.63 -29.03 -6.34
C TYR A 409 1.78 -29.35 -5.40
N THR A 410 1.52 -30.08 -4.30
CA THR A 410 2.57 -30.49 -3.37
C THR A 410 3.56 -31.43 -4.05
N ALA A 411 3.08 -32.42 -4.81
CA ALA A 411 3.94 -33.30 -5.61
C ALA A 411 4.78 -32.53 -6.64
N TRP A 412 4.20 -31.53 -7.31
CA TRP A 412 4.94 -30.65 -8.20
C TRP A 412 6.04 -29.88 -7.46
N LEU A 413 5.72 -29.22 -6.33
CA LEU A 413 6.71 -28.48 -5.52
C LEU A 413 7.85 -29.39 -5.01
N ASP A 414 7.54 -30.61 -4.60
CA ASP A 414 8.51 -31.58 -4.10
C ASP A 414 9.43 -32.10 -5.22
N SER A 415 8.98 -32.06 -6.47
CA SER A 415 9.77 -32.47 -7.63
C SER A 415 10.73 -31.40 -8.17
N LEU A 416 10.58 -30.14 -7.74
CA LEU A 416 11.34 -29.04 -8.30
C LEU A 416 12.84 -29.14 -7.96
N PRO A 417 13.73 -28.86 -8.93
CA PRO A 417 15.14 -28.68 -8.61
C PRO A 417 15.33 -27.40 -7.80
N SER A 418 16.45 -27.31 -7.10
CA SER A 418 16.85 -26.13 -6.35
C SER A 418 18.30 -25.75 -6.63
N VAL A 419 18.68 -24.55 -6.18
CA VAL A 419 20.05 -24.06 -6.24
C VAL A 419 20.58 -23.70 -4.85
N ASP A 420 21.87 -23.93 -4.61
CA ASP A 420 22.53 -23.36 -3.43
C ASP A 420 22.56 -21.84 -3.58
N SER A 421 22.32 -21.10 -2.50
CA SER A 421 22.29 -19.64 -2.55
C SER A 421 23.62 -19.03 -2.99
N ARG A 422 24.74 -19.76 -2.82
CA ARG A 422 26.10 -19.38 -3.24
C ARG A 422 26.34 -19.55 -4.74
N ASP A 423 25.54 -20.38 -5.41
CA ASP A 423 25.71 -20.73 -6.82
C ASP A 423 24.76 -19.94 -7.74
N ARG A 424 24.13 -18.88 -7.22
CA ARG A 424 23.28 -17.98 -8.00
C ARG A 424 24.12 -16.97 -8.77
N GLY A 425 24.25 -17.19 -10.08
CA GLY A 425 24.90 -16.27 -11.01
C GLY A 425 24.06 -15.03 -11.37
N ASP A 426 24.58 -14.23 -12.30
CA ASP A 426 24.02 -12.92 -12.68
C ASP A 426 22.59 -12.97 -13.20
N ALA A 427 22.18 -14.09 -13.81
CA ALA A 427 20.82 -14.30 -14.31
C ALA A 427 19.75 -14.14 -13.20
N TYR A 428 20.09 -14.42 -11.94
CA TYR A 428 19.19 -14.25 -10.79
C TYR A 428 18.98 -12.78 -10.38
N TYR A 429 19.75 -11.86 -10.97
CA TYR A 429 19.76 -10.45 -10.62
C TYR A 429 19.70 -9.54 -11.85
N THR A 430 19.35 -10.09 -13.01
CA THR A 430 19.26 -9.38 -14.30
C THR A 430 17.81 -9.34 -14.75
N ALA A 431 17.32 -8.16 -15.14
CA ALA A 431 15.96 -7.99 -15.61
C ALA A 431 15.78 -8.69 -16.96
N ALA A 432 14.78 -9.57 -17.07
CA ALA A 432 14.50 -10.29 -18.31
C ALA A 432 14.14 -9.35 -19.46
N ALA A 433 13.46 -8.25 -19.17
CA ALA A 433 12.97 -7.31 -20.19
C ALA A 433 14.08 -6.44 -20.81
N SER A 434 15.09 -6.05 -20.03
CA SER A 434 16.15 -5.14 -20.49
C SER A 434 17.52 -5.79 -20.64
N GLY A 435 17.77 -6.95 -20.01
CA GLY A 435 19.09 -7.54 -19.90
C GLY A 435 20.03 -6.78 -18.94
N GLU A 436 19.53 -5.77 -18.24
CA GLU A 436 20.31 -4.95 -17.32
C GLU A 436 20.24 -5.48 -15.89
N PRO A 437 21.28 -5.27 -15.06
CA PRO A 437 21.25 -5.59 -13.64
C PRO A 437 20.08 -4.90 -12.94
N LEU A 438 19.32 -5.66 -12.16
CA LEU A 438 18.20 -5.13 -11.39
C LEU A 438 18.72 -4.12 -10.36
N PRO A 439 18.15 -2.89 -10.31
CA PRO A 439 18.54 -1.90 -9.31
C PRO A 439 18.11 -2.33 -7.91
N ALA A 440 18.95 -2.11 -6.91
CA ALA A 440 18.55 -2.34 -5.52
C ALA A 440 17.41 -1.39 -5.16
N LEU A 441 16.23 -1.92 -4.86
CA LEU A 441 15.11 -1.09 -4.43
C LEU A 441 15.37 -0.60 -2.99
N PRO A 442 15.08 0.67 -2.69
CA PRO A 442 15.36 1.23 -1.38
C PRO A 442 14.50 0.53 -0.33
N LYS A 443 15.14 -0.01 0.72
CA LYS A 443 14.41 -0.42 1.93
C LYS A 443 13.68 0.79 2.50
N ILE A 444 12.36 0.70 2.57
CA ILE A 444 11.52 1.73 3.16
C ILE A 444 11.71 1.70 4.68
N ARG A 445 12.58 2.57 5.21
CA ARG A 445 12.80 2.70 6.65
C ARG A 445 11.74 3.59 7.26
N THR A 446 10.83 3.01 8.03
CA THR A 446 9.81 3.75 8.79
C THR A 446 10.35 4.34 10.10
N GLY A 447 11.57 4.90 10.12
CA GLY A 447 12.13 5.68 11.25
C GLY A 447 12.26 4.99 12.63
N SER A 448 11.76 3.77 12.81
CA SER A 448 11.64 3.09 14.11
C SER A 448 12.48 1.81 14.24
N GLN A 449 13.23 1.42 13.20
CA GLN A 449 14.15 0.29 13.35
C GLN A 449 15.38 0.73 14.15
N PRO A 450 15.70 0.08 15.28
CA PRO A 450 16.96 0.29 15.98
C PRO A 450 18.10 0.04 15.00
N GLN A 451 19.04 0.98 14.95
CA GLN A 451 20.31 0.78 14.27
C GLN A 451 21.00 -0.40 14.97
N GLN A 452 20.89 -1.61 14.43
CA GLN A 452 21.86 -2.65 14.76
C GLN A 452 23.18 -2.18 14.16
N GLY A 453 23.98 -1.51 14.99
CA GLY A 453 25.34 -1.16 14.67
C GLY A 453 26.08 -2.41 14.23
N ARG A 454 26.65 -2.37 13.03
CA ARG A 454 27.65 -3.34 12.60
C ARG A 454 28.85 -3.18 13.54
N GLY A 455 28.86 -3.91 14.64
CA GLY A 455 30.06 -4.14 15.45
C GLY A 455 31.04 -4.92 14.60
N GLY A 456 32.05 -4.23 14.09
CA GLY A 456 33.17 -4.84 13.38
C GLY A 456 33.97 -5.74 14.31
N GLY A 457 33.61 -7.02 14.35
CA GLY A 457 34.45 -8.06 14.93
C GLY A 457 35.61 -8.38 14.00
N ARG A 458 36.73 -7.67 14.16
CA ARG A 458 38.04 -8.20 13.74
C ARG A 458 38.60 -9.01 14.90
N GLY A 459 38.55 -10.33 14.76
CA GLY A 459 39.29 -11.25 15.60
C GLY A 459 40.80 -11.08 15.37
N GLY A 460 41.53 -10.82 16.46
CA GLY A 460 42.97 -10.99 16.54
C GLY A 460 43.26 -11.97 17.67
N ARG A 461 43.69 -13.18 17.31
CA ARG A 461 44.17 -14.21 18.25
C ARG A 461 45.42 -13.71 18.97
N GLY A 462 45.53 -13.99 20.26
CA GLY A 462 46.77 -13.86 21.03
C GLY A 462 46.59 -14.43 22.42
N GLY A 463 47.13 -15.64 22.65
CA GLY A 463 47.04 -16.33 23.93
C GLY A 463 47.89 -15.71 25.03
N GLY A 464 47.69 -16.17 26.25
CA GLY A 464 48.59 -15.86 27.36
C GLY A 464 47.94 -15.99 28.72
N ARG A 465 48.17 -17.12 29.38
CA ARG A 465 48.03 -17.30 30.83
C ARG A 465 48.89 -16.26 31.57
N GLY A 466 48.46 -15.82 32.75
CA GLY A 466 49.38 -15.21 33.72
C GLY A 466 48.68 -14.33 34.74
N GLY A 467 48.59 -14.83 35.98
CA GLY A 467 48.17 -14.03 37.13
C GLY A 467 49.20 -12.97 37.52
N GLY A 468 48.76 -12.01 38.34
CA GLY A 468 49.66 -11.03 38.94
C GLY A 468 48.91 -9.94 39.70
N ARG A 469 48.85 -10.07 41.02
CA ARG A 469 48.53 -8.98 41.96
C ARG A 469 49.61 -7.89 41.91
N ARG A 470 49.20 -6.63 42.13
CA ARG A 470 49.88 -5.50 42.86
C ARG A 470 49.17 -4.20 42.44
N SER A 471 48.46 -3.45 43.29
CA SER A 471 48.88 -2.58 44.40
C SER A 471 49.84 -1.44 44.00
N GLY A 472 49.42 -0.19 44.23
CA GLY A 472 50.22 1.05 44.18
C GLY A 472 49.34 2.22 43.73
N GLU A 473 48.80 3.02 44.67
CA GLU A 473 49.34 4.32 45.09
C GLU A 473 49.08 5.44 44.07
N ARG A 474 48.19 6.41 44.33
CA ARG A 474 48.22 7.55 45.28
C ARG A 474 48.61 8.85 44.57
N ARG A 475 47.95 9.94 45.03
CA ARG A 475 48.17 11.39 44.77
C ARG A 475 47.53 11.88 43.47
N GLY A 476 46.84 13.01 43.42
CA GLY A 476 46.47 14.07 44.37
C GLY A 476 45.56 15.00 43.54
N GLY A 477 44.44 15.47 44.07
CA GLY A 477 44.41 16.72 44.82
C GLY A 477 43.99 17.89 43.92
N GLU A 478 42.80 18.43 44.21
CA GLU A 478 42.44 19.87 44.18
C GLU A 478 42.50 20.64 42.83
N ARG A 479 41.60 21.55 42.42
CA ARG A 479 40.60 22.47 43.02
C ARG A 479 39.60 22.86 41.90
N GLN A 480 38.30 22.90 42.13
CA GLN A 480 37.45 24.09 42.45
C GLN A 480 37.38 25.23 41.42
N GLY A 481 36.13 25.63 41.14
CA GLY A 481 35.69 26.93 40.62
C GLY A 481 35.49 26.95 39.10
N THR A 482 34.33 27.26 38.54
CA THR A 482 33.02 27.75 39.01
C THR A 482 32.04 27.54 37.86
#